data_AF-W2TXG4-F1
#
_entry.id   AF-W2TXG4-F1
#
_cell.length_a   1.000
_cell.length_b   1.000
_cell.length_c   1.000
_cell.angle_alpha   90.00
_cell.angle_beta   90.00
_cell.angle_gamma   90.00
#
_symmetry.space_group_name_H-M   'P 1'
#
loop_
_entity.id
_entity.type
_entity.pdbx_description
1 polymer ?
#
loop_
_entity_poly.entity_id
_entity_poly.type
_entity_poly.pdbx_seq_one_letter_code
_entity_poly.pdbx_strand_id
1 'polypeptide(L)'
;MKTSIDDFLDNLWEIKYAAVEKHLSTAEAIEELNNLKDEKNHVNCLIFLSAQENTTDLPPFDLESSNSSINRIVAVGLSETNLTKIVVPPRGVALSVSYNYTQNNVAEVVDAVLGREPSSTTPEIPTTKVSASTETSKVTTSEVPTTTQDPKVTTSELPVSKTSPEVNTESPETTSSIASTESPVPMKSNVHCLFAGDLLNFDRNTTAYEREKELITNIGKKLFETTANATGVVWAYGYTTGPAGLKTTFTAMKDNFVDFKNDVDTKMKYEAIEKPNLNNAAAINNLNDASDRNKNANCLVFFSGMKKAKGMDKLDPGKKGNNEFKKVVVVSISGADLRTIINPPRGAAVTVSRKFSEEDVRNVMEKILDANY
;
A
#
# COMPACT_ATOMS: atom_id res chain seq x y z
N MET A 1 -20.74 0.33 7.00
CA MET A 1 -19.64 -0.40 7.65
C MET A 1 -19.25 -1.57 6.79
N LYS A 2 -17.96 -1.90 6.72
CA LYS A 2 -17.47 -3.05 5.97
C LYS A 2 -17.47 -4.28 6.87
N THR A 3 -17.89 -5.41 6.31
CA THR A 3 -17.94 -6.71 7.02
C THR A 3 -16.86 -7.67 6.54
N SER A 4 -16.23 -7.37 5.39
CA SER A 4 -15.06 -8.08 4.90
C SER A 4 -13.79 -7.34 5.30
N ILE A 5 -12.75 -8.10 5.61
CA ILE A 5 -11.40 -7.56 5.79
C ILE A 5 -10.91 -6.88 4.51
N ASP A 6 -11.33 -7.38 3.35
CA ASP A 6 -10.87 -6.87 2.05
C ASP A 6 -11.42 -5.49 1.77
N ASP A 7 -12.73 -5.34 1.84
CA ASP A 7 -13.41 -4.06 1.78
C ASP A 7 -12.86 -3.04 2.79
N PHE A 8 -12.46 -3.50 3.97
CA PHE A 8 -11.86 -2.63 4.99
C PHE A 8 -10.45 -2.18 4.58
N LEU A 9 -9.61 -3.11 4.08
CA LEU A 9 -8.29 -2.80 3.56
C LEU A 9 -8.38 -1.83 2.37
N ASP A 10 -9.32 -2.03 1.46
CA ASP A 10 -9.51 -1.15 0.29
C ASP A 10 -9.81 0.29 0.71
N ASN A 11 -10.68 0.48 1.72
CA ASN A 11 -10.91 1.81 2.30
C ASN A 11 -9.64 2.40 2.93
N LEU A 12 -8.81 1.59 3.61
CA LEU A 12 -7.53 2.08 4.14
C LEU A 12 -6.58 2.49 3.02
N TRP A 13 -6.59 1.78 1.89
CA TRP A 13 -5.77 2.11 0.72
C TRP A 13 -6.22 3.39 0.00
N GLU A 14 -7.47 3.82 0.17
CA GLU A 14 -7.93 5.13 -0.32
C GLU A 14 -7.33 6.30 0.47
N ILE A 15 -6.88 6.07 1.72
CA ILE A 15 -6.25 7.11 2.55
C ILE A 15 -4.85 7.41 2.01
N LYS A 16 -4.71 8.56 1.34
CA LYS A 16 -3.47 8.99 0.70
C LYS A 16 -2.99 10.30 1.28
N TYR A 17 -1.69 10.36 1.58
CA TYR A 17 -1.06 11.64 1.86
C TYR A 17 -1.16 12.53 0.62
N ALA A 18 -1.68 13.73 0.82
CA ALA A 18 -1.73 14.77 -0.21
C ALA A 18 -1.14 16.05 0.40
N ALA A 19 -0.14 16.62 -0.27
CA ALA A 19 0.35 17.94 0.07
C ALA A 19 -0.72 18.97 -0.34
N VAL A 20 -1.47 19.46 0.64
CA VAL A 20 -2.52 20.46 0.46
C VAL A 20 -2.15 21.72 1.24
N GLU A 21 -2.48 22.90 0.70
CA GLU A 21 -2.18 24.18 1.34
C GLU A 21 -2.91 24.35 2.67
N LYS A 22 -4.15 23.86 2.74
CA LYS A 22 -4.96 23.83 3.97
C LYS A 22 -5.27 22.38 4.32
N HIS A 23 -4.67 21.91 5.41
CA HIS A 23 -4.95 20.61 6.01
C HIS A 23 -5.78 20.78 7.27
N LEU A 24 -6.49 19.72 7.65
CA LEU A 24 -7.16 19.64 8.94
C LEU A 24 -6.10 19.33 10.01
N SER A 25 -6.00 20.17 11.03
CA SER A 25 -5.15 19.91 12.19
C SER A 25 -5.70 18.79 13.07
N THR A 26 -4.87 18.22 13.93
CA THR A 26 -5.29 17.20 14.90
C THR A 26 -6.39 17.72 15.83
N ALA A 27 -6.32 18.98 16.25
CA ALA A 27 -7.35 19.60 17.10
C ALA A 27 -8.68 19.74 16.36
N GLU A 28 -8.67 20.27 15.13
CA GLU A 28 -9.88 20.39 14.30
C GLU A 28 -10.49 19.01 13.99
N ALA A 29 -9.66 17.98 13.76
CA ALA A 29 -10.14 16.61 13.56
C ALA A 29 -10.87 16.06 14.80
N ILE A 30 -10.38 16.34 16.01
CA ILE A 30 -11.05 15.96 17.25
C ILE A 30 -12.37 16.74 17.40
N GLU A 31 -12.39 18.02 17.07
CA GLU A 31 -13.63 18.82 17.09
C GLU A 31 -14.69 18.27 16.12
N GLU A 32 -14.31 17.91 14.89
CA GLU A 32 -15.21 17.27 13.93
C GLU A 32 -15.75 15.94 14.45
N LEU A 33 -14.88 15.11 15.07
CA LEU A 33 -15.29 13.85 15.69
C LEU A 33 -16.25 14.07 16.87
N ASN A 34 -15.99 15.09 17.71
CA ASN A 34 -16.87 15.48 18.81
C ASN A 34 -18.26 15.92 18.33
N ASN A 35 -18.38 16.38 17.09
CA ASN A 35 -19.65 16.78 16.48
C ASN A 35 -20.29 15.69 15.60
N LEU A 36 -19.68 14.49 15.53
CA LEU A 36 -20.14 13.41 14.68
C LEU A 36 -21.54 12.92 15.11
N LYS A 37 -22.51 13.02 14.19
CA LYS A 37 -23.87 12.50 14.38
C LYS A 37 -24.01 11.14 13.70
N ASP A 38 -24.40 10.13 14.48
CA ASP A 38 -24.69 8.80 13.98
C ASP A 38 -26.10 8.37 14.37
N GLU A 39 -27.09 8.95 13.69
CA GLU A 39 -28.52 8.75 13.99
C GLU A 39 -28.97 7.28 13.94
N LYS A 40 -28.21 6.44 13.22
CA LYS A 40 -28.51 5.01 13.04
C LYS A 40 -27.68 4.11 13.96
N ASN A 41 -26.88 4.69 14.85
CA ASN A 41 -26.05 3.97 15.82
C ASN A 41 -25.18 2.87 15.18
N HIS A 42 -24.59 3.19 14.03
CA HIS A 42 -23.70 2.28 13.32
C HIS A 42 -22.35 2.13 14.05
N VAL A 43 -21.85 3.16 14.72
CA VAL A 43 -20.51 3.19 15.32
C VAL A 43 -20.62 3.19 16.83
N ASN A 44 -20.00 2.19 17.47
CA ASN A 44 -19.93 2.08 18.93
C ASN A 44 -18.51 2.30 19.49
N CYS A 45 -17.49 2.29 18.63
CA CYS A 45 -16.09 2.41 19.02
C CYS A 45 -15.36 3.37 18.09
N LEU A 46 -14.61 4.32 18.66
CA LEU A 46 -13.70 5.21 17.96
C LEU A 46 -12.26 4.79 18.24
N ILE A 47 -11.50 4.51 17.19
CA ILE A 47 -10.05 4.27 17.26
C ILE A 47 -9.37 5.49 16.63
N PHE A 48 -8.62 6.24 17.43
CA PHE A 48 -7.94 7.46 17.00
C PHE A 48 -6.42 7.25 17.01
N LEU A 49 -5.79 7.32 15.85
CA LEU A 49 -4.34 7.17 15.69
C LEU A 49 -3.73 8.56 15.43
N SER A 50 -2.75 8.95 16.23
CA SER A 50 -2.08 10.26 16.04
C SER A 50 -0.61 10.22 16.38
N ALA A 51 0.21 10.86 15.54
CA ALA A 51 1.64 11.11 15.76
C ALA A 51 1.90 12.57 16.20
N GLN A 52 0.89 13.27 16.71
CA GLN A 52 0.97 14.66 17.12
C GLN A 52 1.91 14.84 18.32
N GLU A 53 3.09 15.40 18.11
CA GLU A 53 4.11 15.55 19.18
C GLU A 53 3.63 16.41 20.36
N ASN A 54 3.04 17.58 20.08
CA ASN A 54 2.49 18.45 21.12
C ASN A 54 0.98 18.20 21.29
N THR A 55 0.61 17.63 22.43
CA THR A 55 -0.77 17.28 22.79
C THR A 55 -1.41 18.26 23.78
N THR A 56 -0.71 19.33 24.16
CA THR A 56 -1.15 20.27 25.21
C THR A 56 -2.41 21.02 24.83
N ASP A 57 -2.55 21.38 23.56
CA ASP A 57 -3.64 22.21 23.05
C ASP A 57 -4.74 21.37 22.36
N LEU A 58 -4.67 20.04 22.46
CA LEU A 58 -5.70 19.18 21.88
C LEU A 58 -6.95 19.18 22.78
N PRO A 59 -8.15 19.35 22.21
CA PRO A 59 -9.37 19.19 22.96
C PRO A 59 -9.55 17.72 23.38
N PRO A 60 -10.21 17.46 24.52
CA PRO A 60 -10.58 16.10 24.89
C PRO A 60 -11.68 15.58 23.96
N PHE A 61 -11.76 14.25 23.81
CA PHE A 61 -12.92 13.62 23.22
C PHE A 61 -14.12 13.76 24.17
N ASP A 62 -15.11 14.52 23.72
CA ASP A 62 -16.40 14.71 24.40
C ASP A 62 -17.54 14.34 23.44
N LEU A 63 -17.80 13.04 23.37
CA LEU A 63 -18.84 12.48 22.51
C LEU A 63 -20.20 12.41 23.20
N GLU A 64 -20.34 12.82 24.47
CA GLU A 64 -21.64 12.83 25.18
C GLU A 64 -22.64 13.77 24.50
N SER A 65 -22.17 14.89 23.96
CA SER A 65 -23.00 15.91 23.30
C SER A 65 -23.37 15.59 21.85
N SER A 66 -22.75 14.56 21.26
CA SER A 66 -22.79 14.27 19.82
C SER A 66 -24.01 13.49 19.33
N ASN A 67 -24.86 12.97 20.24
CA ASN A 67 -25.88 11.95 19.95
C ASN A 67 -25.34 10.70 19.22
N SER A 68 -24.04 10.41 19.33
CA SER A 68 -23.45 9.17 18.80
C SER A 68 -23.58 8.01 19.80
N SER A 69 -23.67 6.78 19.30
CA SER A 69 -23.62 5.57 20.13
C SER A 69 -22.20 5.13 20.52
N ILE A 70 -21.20 5.97 20.27
CA ILE A 70 -19.80 5.63 20.50
C ILE A 70 -19.57 5.56 22.00
N ASN A 71 -19.46 4.37 22.58
CA ASN A 71 -19.26 4.20 24.02
C ASN A 71 -17.81 3.88 24.40
N ARG A 72 -16.96 3.57 23.41
CA ARG A 72 -15.55 3.27 23.58
C ARG A 72 -14.69 4.15 22.71
N ILE A 73 -13.62 4.69 23.30
CA ILE A 73 -12.62 5.50 22.63
C ILE A 73 -11.25 4.90 22.92
N VAL A 74 -10.49 4.57 21.89
CA VAL A 74 -9.11 4.09 22.00
C VAL A 74 -8.21 5.07 21.26
N ALA A 75 -7.47 5.89 22.00
CA ALA A 75 -6.49 6.81 21.44
C ALA A 75 -5.11 6.15 21.43
N VAL A 76 -4.53 5.99 20.25
CA VAL A 76 -3.23 5.36 20.03
C VAL A 76 -2.24 6.42 19.57
N GLY A 77 -1.34 6.79 20.48
CA GLY A 77 -0.25 7.71 20.21
C GLY A 77 0.89 6.99 19.50
N LEU A 78 1.09 7.30 18.22
CA LEU A 78 2.22 6.83 17.44
C LEU A 78 3.49 7.58 17.86
N SER A 79 4.64 6.94 17.71
CA SER A 79 5.93 7.56 18.03
C SER A 79 6.05 7.96 19.50
N GLU A 80 5.48 7.14 20.39
CA GLU A 80 5.46 7.36 21.84
C GLU A 80 4.64 8.59 22.29
N THR A 81 3.82 9.16 21.40
CA THR A 81 2.95 10.31 21.72
C THR A 81 2.02 10.01 22.89
N ASN A 82 1.93 10.93 23.86
CA ASN A 82 1.06 10.78 25.03
C ASN A 82 -0.31 11.44 24.80
N LEU A 83 -1.35 10.61 24.61
CA LEU A 83 -2.74 11.02 24.40
C LEU A 83 -3.62 10.88 25.66
N THR A 84 -3.06 10.61 26.84
CA THR A 84 -3.85 10.36 28.06
C THR A 84 -4.73 11.54 28.45
N LYS A 85 -4.33 12.77 28.14
CA LYS A 85 -5.10 13.99 28.45
C LYS A 85 -6.32 14.20 27.54
N ILE A 86 -6.38 13.55 26.38
CA ILE A 86 -7.46 13.75 25.42
C ILE A 86 -8.57 12.68 25.53
N VAL A 87 -8.38 11.66 26.36
CA VAL A 87 -9.38 10.61 26.61
C VAL A 87 -9.89 10.69 28.04
N VAL A 88 -11.19 10.45 28.24
CA VAL A 88 -11.85 10.53 29.55
C VAL A 88 -12.30 9.12 29.99
N PRO A 89 -11.75 8.55 31.08
CA PRO A 89 -12.23 7.30 31.66
C PRO A 89 -13.69 7.40 32.16
N PRO A 90 -14.45 6.29 32.17
CA PRO A 90 -14.07 4.93 31.81
C PRO A 90 -14.23 4.62 30.30
N ARG A 91 -14.74 5.56 29.51
CA ARG A 91 -15.04 5.36 28.08
C ARG A 91 -13.77 5.36 27.22
N GLY A 92 -12.78 6.13 27.63
CA GLY A 92 -11.54 6.34 26.89
C GLY A 92 -10.33 5.61 27.48
N VAL A 93 -9.52 5.00 26.61
CA VAL A 93 -8.21 4.43 26.92
C VAL A 93 -7.18 5.07 25.99
N ALA A 94 -6.04 5.48 26.53
CA ALA A 94 -4.89 5.93 25.74
C ALA A 94 -3.78 4.90 25.81
N LEU A 95 -3.23 4.57 24.64
CA LEU A 95 -2.06 3.70 24.48
C LEU A 95 -1.00 4.48 23.71
N SER A 96 0.26 4.18 24.00
CA SER A 96 1.40 4.78 23.32
C SER A 96 2.21 3.68 22.67
N VAL A 97 2.46 3.80 21.37
CA VAL A 97 3.14 2.78 20.57
C VAL A 97 4.32 3.39 19.81
N SER A 98 5.43 2.68 19.79
CA SER A 98 6.61 3.07 19.02
C SER A 98 6.35 2.93 17.51
N TYR A 99 7.12 3.63 16.67
CA TYR A 99 7.12 3.40 15.22
C TYR A 99 7.50 1.96 14.85
N ASN A 100 8.35 1.31 15.66
CA ASN A 100 8.71 -0.10 15.51
C ASN A 100 7.78 -1.00 16.35
N TYR A 101 6.47 -0.78 16.25
CA TYR A 101 5.49 -1.52 17.03
C TYR A 101 5.58 -3.03 16.77
N THR A 102 5.31 -3.81 17.81
CA THR A 102 5.35 -5.26 17.78
C THR A 102 3.94 -5.86 17.73
N GLN A 103 3.86 -7.18 17.52
CA GLN A 103 2.59 -7.90 17.62
C GLN A 103 1.94 -7.74 19.00
N ASN A 104 2.74 -7.59 20.06
CA ASN A 104 2.22 -7.35 21.41
C ASN A 104 1.53 -5.99 21.51
N ASN A 105 2.10 -4.95 20.88
CA ASN A 105 1.45 -3.63 20.85
C ASN A 105 0.12 -3.68 20.08
N VAL A 106 0.05 -4.46 19.00
CA VAL A 106 -1.21 -4.69 18.29
C VAL A 106 -2.22 -5.39 19.19
N ALA A 107 -1.80 -6.42 19.93
CA ALA A 107 -2.65 -7.14 20.87
C ALA A 107 -3.19 -6.21 21.98
N GLU A 108 -2.35 -5.34 22.54
CA GLU A 108 -2.74 -4.34 23.55
C GLU A 108 -3.82 -3.38 23.03
N VAL A 109 -3.66 -2.88 21.80
CA VAL A 109 -4.66 -2.02 21.15
C VAL A 109 -5.97 -2.77 20.94
N VAL A 110 -5.91 -4.02 20.45
CA VAL A 110 -7.11 -4.86 20.25
C VAL A 110 -7.80 -5.16 21.57
N ASP A 111 -7.05 -5.45 22.63
CA ASP A 111 -7.61 -5.67 23.96
C ASP A 111 -8.32 -4.43 24.50
N ALA A 112 -7.73 -3.24 24.32
CA ALA A 112 -8.39 -1.98 24.67
C ALA A 112 -9.67 -1.74 23.87
N VAL A 113 -9.69 -2.05 22.57
CA VAL A 113 -10.88 -1.98 21.71
C VAL A 113 -11.98 -2.92 22.21
N LEU A 114 -11.60 -4.13 22.63
CA LEU A 114 -12.51 -5.13 23.19
C LEU A 114 -12.92 -4.83 24.64
N GLY A 115 -12.36 -3.79 25.26
CA GLY A 115 -12.63 -3.41 26.64
C GLY A 115 -12.04 -4.34 27.69
N ARG A 116 -10.98 -5.07 27.34
CA ARG A 116 -10.21 -5.87 28.29
C ARG A 116 -9.28 -4.95 29.05
N GLU A 117 -9.19 -5.15 30.36
CA GLU A 117 -8.21 -4.44 31.18
C GLU A 117 -6.81 -4.76 30.64
N PRO A 118 -5.95 -3.75 30.39
CA PRO A 118 -4.58 -4.01 29.96
C PRO A 118 -3.91 -4.89 31.02
N SER A 119 -3.31 -6.00 30.59
CA SER A 119 -2.48 -6.82 31.47
C SER A 119 -1.39 -5.93 32.03
N SER A 120 -1.43 -5.66 33.34
CA SER A 120 -0.45 -4.87 34.06
C SER A 120 0.92 -5.56 34.04
N THR A 121 1.63 -5.42 32.93
CA THR A 121 3.07 -5.61 32.81
C THR A 121 3.69 -4.29 32.41
N THR A 122 3.50 -3.27 33.25
CA THR A 122 4.43 -2.14 33.31
C THR A 122 5.76 -2.69 33.80
N PRO A 123 6.87 -2.58 33.05
CA PRO A 123 8.19 -2.68 33.67
C PRO A 123 8.28 -1.54 34.66
N GLU A 124 8.35 -1.83 35.96
CA GLU A 124 8.80 -0.86 36.95
C GLU A 124 10.12 -0.29 36.43
N ILE A 125 10.11 0.98 36.03
CA ILE A 125 11.35 1.73 35.86
C ILE A 125 12.02 1.69 37.24
N PRO A 126 13.22 1.11 37.39
CA PRO A 126 13.91 1.12 38.66
C PRO A 126 14.16 2.58 39.02
N THR A 127 13.48 3.04 40.06
CA THR A 127 13.68 4.38 40.62
C THR A 127 15.05 4.37 41.29
N THR A 128 16.10 4.60 40.51
CA THR A 128 17.45 4.78 41.04
C THR A 128 17.48 6.19 41.63
N LYS A 129 17.40 6.27 42.97
CA LYS A 129 17.78 7.47 43.71
C LYS A 129 19.24 7.79 43.36
N VAL A 130 19.46 8.78 42.51
CA VAL A 130 20.78 9.41 42.39
C VAL A 130 20.63 10.89 42.72
N SER A 131 21.44 11.22 43.72
CA SER A 131 21.72 12.51 44.33
C SER A 131 21.90 13.63 43.32
N ALA A 132 21.43 14.81 43.71
CA ALA A 132 21.70 16.07 43.06
C ALA A 132 23.21 16.26 42.82
N SER A 133 23.56 16.63 41.59
CA SER A 133 24.71 17.49 41.34
C SER A 133 24.34 18.50 40.27
N THR A 134 24.36 19.75 40.71
CA THR A 134 24.22 20.99 39.96
C THR A 134 25.29 21.05 38.89
N GLU A 135 24.91 21.24 37.62
CA GLU A 135 25.81 21.88 36.67
C GLU A 135 25.01 22.70 35.64
N THR A 136 25.02 23.99 35.91
CA THR A 136 24.61 25.10 35.06
C THR A 136 25.32 25.01 33.71
N SER A 137 24.58 25.05 32.60
CA SER A 137 25.11 25.49 31.31
C SER A 137 24.05 26.25 30.54
N LYS A 138 24.34 27.54 30.40
CA LYS A 138 23.62 28.55 29.61
C LYS A 138 23.46 28.08 28.17
N VAL A 139 22.24 28.12 27.64
CA VAL A 139 22.02 28.20 26.19
C VAL A 139 21.55 29.60 25.87
N THR A 140 22.41 30.27 25.09
CA THR A 140 22.28 31.64 24.61
C THR A 140 21.26 31.69 23.49
N THR A 141 20.28 32.57 23.66
CA THR A 141 19.38 33.10 22.63
C THR A 141 20.16 33.66 21.44
N SER A 142 19.74 33.32 20.22
CA SER A 142 20.02 34.14 19.04
C SER A 142 18.79 34.20 18.15
N GLU A 143 18.20 35.38 18.14
CA GLU A 143 17.12 35.84 17.29
C GLU A 143 17.66 36.35 15.93
N VAL A 144 16.92 36.02 14.85
CA VAL A 144 16.53 36.92 13.72
C VAL A 144 17.63 37.28 12.68
N PRO A 145 17.31 37.59 11.38
CA PRO A 145 16.02 37.89 10.75
C PRO A 145 15.63 37.13 9.47
N THR A 146 14.32 36.98 9.33
CA THR A 146 13.53 36.86 8.11
C THR A 146 13.76 38.06 7.18
N THR A 147 14.04 37.83 5.90
CA THR A 147 13.98 38.87 4.86
C THR A 147 12.97 38.49 3.79
N THR A 148 11.92 39.31 3.74
CA THR A 148 10.88 39.42 2.72
C THR A 148 11.45 39.86 1.37
N GLN A 149 11.15 39.16 0.28
CA GLN A 149 11.03 39.75 -1.05
C GLN A 149 9.97 39.01 -1.88
N ASP A 150 8.88 39.72 -2.19
CA ASP A 150 7.99 39.46 -3.32
C ASP A 150 8.77 39.49 -4.65
N PRO A 151 8.26 38.80 -5.69
CA PRO A 151 7.71 39.59 -6.78
C PRO A 151 6.39 39.04 -7.36
N LYS A 152 5.36 39.90 -7.28
CA LYS A 152 4.64 40.49 -8.42
C LYS A 152 4.19 39.55 -9.56
N VAL A 153 2.90 39.19 -9.47
CA VAL A 153 1.83 39.25 -10.49
C VAL A 153 2.26 39.24 -11.96
N THR A 154 1.79 38.24 -12.70
CA THR A 154 1.23 38.46 -14.05
C THR A 154 0.07 37.50 -14.30
N THR A 155 -1.12 38.06 -14.22
CA THR A 155 -2.38 37.56 -14.77
C THR A 155 -2.26 37.39 -16.29
N SER A 156 -2.71 36.25 -16.82
CA SER A 156 -3.11 36.16 -18.22
C SER A 156 -4.47 35.47 -18.30
N GLU A 157 -5.45 36.25 -18.71
CA GLU A 157 -6.86 35.92 -18.88
C GLU A 157 -7.13 35.48 -20.33
N LEU A 158 -8.09 34.54 -20.44
CA LEU A 158 -9.06 34.29 -21.54
C LEU A 158 -8.61 33.49 -22.79
N PRO A 159 -9.54 32.82 -23.52
CA PRO A 159 -11.00 32.82 -23.36
C PRO A 159 -11.70 31.45 -23.23
N VAL A 160 -12.88 31.55 -22.61
CA VAL A 160 -14.02 30.63 -22.68
C VAL A 160 -14.47 30.46 -24.14
N SER A 161 -14.77 29.22 -24.54
CA SER A 161 -15.73 28.99 -25.63
C SER A 161 -16.72 27.91 -25.24
N LYS A 162 -17.98 28.34 -25.10
CA LYS A 162 -19.19 27.52 -25.04
C LYS A 162 -19.39 26.86 -26.42
N THR A 163 -19.93 25.65 -26.47
CA THR A 163 -21.11 25.27 -27.29
C THR A 163 -21.45 23.80 -27.02
N SER A 164 -22.67 23.59 -26.51
CA SER A 164 -23.45 22.34 -26.55
C SER A 164 -24.24 22.32 -27.88
N PRO A 165 -24.64 21.16 -28.40
CA PRO A 165 -26.05 20.79 -28.21
C PRO A 165 -26.33 19.28 -28.01
N GLU A 166 -27.52 19.04 -27.42
CA GLU A 166 -28.48 17.93 -27.65
C GLU A 166 -28.03 16.52 -27.23
N VAL A 167 -28.45 15.97 -26.07
CA VAL A 167 -29.82 15.56 -25.67
C VAL A 167 -30.55 14.78 -26.77
N ASN A 168 -30.39 13.47 -26.72
CA ASN A 168 -31.43 12.53 -27.13
C ASN A 168 -31.79 11.66 -25.93
N THR A 169 -33.05 11.77 -25.54
CA THR A 169 -33.72 11.03 -24.48
C THR A 169 -34.32 9.78 -25.09
N GLU A 170 -33.93 8.61 -24.61
CA GLU A 170 -34.74 7.41 -24.78
C GLU A 170 -34.83 6.61 -23.47
N SER A 171 -36.01 6.05 -23.29
CA SER A 171 -36.69 5.60 -22.08
C SER A 171 -36.07 4.35 -21.41
N PRO A 172 -36.29 4.09 -20.10
CA PRO A 172 -35.64 2.99 -19.40
C PRO A 172 -36.39 1.68 -19.62
N GLU A 173 -35.72 0.68 -20.18
CA GLU A 173 -36.19 -0.70 -20.13
C GLU A 173 -35.77 -1.36 -18.81
N THR A 174 -36.79 -1.81 -18.10
CA THR A 174 -36.68 -2.50 -16.81
C THR A 174 -36.36 -3.96 -17.09
N THR A 175 -35.14 -4.42 -16.76
CA THR A 175 -34.84 -5.86 -16.75
C THR A 175 -34.44 -6.29 -15.35
N SER A 176 -35.25 -7.21 -14.83
CA SER A 176 -35.23 -7.82 -13.51
C SER A 176 -33.86 -8.36 -13.11
N SER A 177 -33.39 -7.96 -11.93
CA SER A 177 -32.23 -8.54 -11.26
C SER A 177 -32.50 -10.01 -10.91
N ILE A 178 -31.83 -10.93 -11.61
CA ILE A 178 -31.67 -12.30 -11.12
C ILE A 178 -30.35 -12.29 -10.34
N ALA A 179 -30.45 -12.60 -9.05
CA ALA A 179 -29.31 -12.80 -8.18
C ALA A 179 -28.42 -13.90 -8.75
N SER A 180 -27.22 -13.54 -9.20
CA SER A 180 -26.17 -14.48 -9.54
C SER A 180 -25.59 -15.04 -8.24
N THR A 181 -25.97 -16.28 -7.91
CA THR A 181 -25.19 -17.14 -7.01
C THR A 181 -23.79 -17.32 -7.59
N GLU A 182 -22.79 -16.68 -6.98
CA GLU A 182 -21.38 -16.99 -7.19
C GLU A 182 -21.16 -18.48 -6.89
N SER A 183 -21.00 -19.26 -7.96
CA SER A 183 -20.42 -20.59 -7.86
C SER A 183 -18.93 -20.43 -7.56
N PRO A 184 -18.34 -21.24 -6.65
CA PRO A 184 -16.95 -21.09 -6.27
C PRO A 184 -16.06 -21.30 -7.50
N VAL A 185 -15.28 -20.28 -7.83
CA VAL A 185 -14.24 -20.36 -8.87
C VAL A 185 -13.38 -21.61 -8.56
N PRO A 186 -13.11 -22.49 -9.54
CA PRO A 186 -12.28 -23.66 -9.31
C PRO A 186 -10.92 -23.22 -8.76
N MET A 187 -10.64 -23.54 -7.49
CA MET A 187 -9.37 -23.21 -6.86
C MET A 187 -8.26 -23.97 -7.59
N LYS A 188 -7.48 -23.24 -8.38
CA LYS A 188 -6.18 -23.77 -8.82
C LYS A 188 -5.31 -23.98 -7.61
N SER A 189 -4.38 -24.94 -7.73
CA SER A 189 -3.44 -25.25 -6.66
C SER A 189 -2.00 -25.24 -7.16
N ASN A 190 -1.06 -25.03 -6.23
CA ASN A 190 0.39 -25.09 -6.45
C ASN A 190 0.88 -24.07 -7.50
N VAL A 191 0.47 -22.81 -7.34
CA VAL A 191 0.93 -21.70 -8.18
C VAL A 191 2.02 -20.94 -7.42
N HIS A 192 3.23 -20.92 -7.99
CA HIS A 192 4.41 -20.38 -7.34
C HIS A 192 5.04 -19.32 -8.24
N CYS A 193 4.75 -18.05 -7.98
CA CYS A 193 5.07 -16.95 -8.89
C CYS A 193 6.28 -16.12 -8.43
N LEU A 194 7.18 -15.83 -9.37
CA LEU A 194 8.12 -14.71 -9.28
C LEU A 194 7.46 -13.46 -9.87
N PHE A 195 7.38 -12.40 -9.08
CA PHE A 195 6.94 -11.07 -9.49
C PHE A 195 8.17 -10.19 -9.75
N ALA A 196 8.39 -9.81 -11.00
CA ALA A 196 9.49 -8.95 -11.43
C ALA A 196 8.99 -7.52 -11.66
N GLY A 197 9.27 -6.61 -10.73
CA GLY A 197 8.80 -5.22 -10.76
C GLY A 197 9.80 -4.23 -11.37
N ASP A 198 9.27 -3.24 -12.06
CA ASP A 198 9.95 -2.19 -12.80
C ASP A 198 10.09 -0.91 -11.95
N LEU A 199 11.33 -0.60 -11.56
CA LEU A 199 11.69 0.67 -10.93
C LEU A 199 12.53 1.55 -11.88
N LEU A 200 12.35 1.40 -13.19
CA LEU A 200 13.16 2.02 -14.23
C LEU A 200 12.38 2.98 -15.13
N ASN A 201 11.15 2.64 -15.53
CA ASN A 201 10.52 3.26 -16.71
C ASN A 201 9.61 4.46 -16.45
N PHE A 202 9.50 4.92 -15.21
CA PHE A 202 8.73 6.11 -14.84
C PHE A 202 9.60 7.32 -14.48
N ASP A 203 10.87 7.33 -14.88
CA ASP A 203 11.82 8.41 -14.57
C ASP A 203 11.88 8.65 -13.04
N ARG A 204 11.60 9.89 -12.60
CA ARG A 204 11.50 10.29 -11.18
C ARG A 204 10.06 10.29 -10.64
N ASN A 205 9.11 9.73 -11.38
CA ASN A 205 7.71 9.67 -10.95
C ASN A 205 7.53 8.55 -9.92
N THR A 206 7.86 8.85 -8.66
CA THR A 206 7.72 7.93 -7.52
C THR A 206 6.30 7.43 -7.34
N THR A 207 5.30 8.27 -7.61
CA THR A 207 3.89 7.87 -7.57
C THR A 207 3.59 6.73 -8.52
N ALA A 208 4.16 6.70 -9.73
CA ALA A 208 3.95 5.60 -10.66
C ALA A 208 4.56 4.28 -10.16
N TYR A 209 5.72 4.31 -9.50
CA TYR A 209 6.32 3.13 -8.87
C TYR A 209 5.52 2.63 -7.67
N GLU A 210 4.97 3.53 -6.85
CA GLU A 210 4.06 3.16 -5.76
C GLU A 210 2.76 2.54 -6.29
N ARG A 211 2.26 3.02 -7.44
CA ARG A 211 1.13 2.40 -8.13
C ARG A 211 1.45 1.01 -8.64
N GLU A 212 2.62 0.79 -9.24
CA GLU A 212 3.03 -0.56 -9.62
C GLU A 212 3.14 -1.49 -8.41
N LYS A 213 3.69 -1.01 -7.29
CA LYS A 213 3.76 -1.75 -6.03
C LYS A 213 2.36 -2.16 -5.54
N GLU A 214 1.39 -1.25 -5.58
CA GLU A 214 -0.01 -1.48 -5.23
C GLU A 214 -0.64 -2.54 -6.17
N LEU A 215 -0.40 -2.47 -7.48
CA LEU A 215 -0.86 -3.49 -8.43
C LEU A 215 -0.29 -4.88 -8.12
N ILE A 216 1.03 -5.00 -7.89
CA ILE A 216 1.67 -6.26 -7.52
C ILE A 216 1.09 -6.79 -6.21
N THR A 217 0.82 -5.91 -5.24
CA THR A 217 0.23 -6.26 -3.95
C THR A 217 -1.19 -6.80 -4.12
N ASN A 218 -2.03 -6.18 -4.92
CA ASN A 218 -3.41 -6.62 -5.16
C ASN A 218 -3.49 -7.94 -5.93
N ILE A 219 -2.61 -8.14 -6.92
CA ILE A 219 -2.48 -9.43 -7.62
C ILE A 219 -2.01 -10.50 -6.64
N GLY A 220 -1.02 -10.20 -5.79
CA GLY A 220 -0.53 -11.11 -4.76
C GLY A 220 -1.63 -11.50 -3.78
N LYS A 221 -2.37 -10.52 -3.25
CA LYS A 221 -3.52 -10.72 -2.37
C LYS A 221 -4.50 -11.72 -2.98
N LYS A 222 -4.96 -11.43 -4.21
CA LYS A 222 -5.89 -12.30 -4.93
C LYS A 222 -5.33 -13.71 -5.15
N LEU A 223 -4.04 -13.82 -5.49
CA LEU A 223 -3.37 -15.11 -5.67
C LEU A 223 -3.45 -15.97 -4.39
N PHE A 224 -3.09 -15.42 -3.23
CA PHE A 224 -3.09 -16.16 -1.96
C PHE A 224 -4.51 -16.50 -1.48
N GLU A 225 -5.51 -15.67 -1.77
CA GLU A 225 -6.90 -15.91 -1.38
C GLU A 225 -7.58 -16.98 -2.23
N THR A 226 -7.31 -17.02 -3.53
CA THR A 226 -8.07 -17.87 -4.47
C THR A 226 -7.35 -19.15 -4.87
N THR A 227 -6.11 -19.36 -4.41
CA THR A 227 -5.25 -20.42 -4.92
C THR A 227 -4.63 -21.22 -3.78
N ALA A 228 -4.97 -22.50 -3.69
CA ALA A 228 -4.43 -23.38 -2.66
C ALA A 228 -2.92 -23.62 -2.86
N ASN A 229 -2.14 -23.63 -1.78
CA ASN A 229 -0.68 -23.79 -1.83
C ASN A 229 0.00 -22.77 -2.76
N ALA A 230 -0.48 -21.53 -2.78
CA ALA A 230 0.21 -20.47 -3.51
C ALA A 230 1.47 -20.03 -2.78
N THR A 231 2.52 -19.73 -3.54
CA THR A 231 3.66 -18.98 -3.00
C THR A 231 4.06 -17.86 -3.96
N GLY A 232 4.67 -16.81 -3.41
CA GLY A 232 5.08 -15.64 -4.19
C GLY A 232 6.42 -15.12 -3.71
N VAL A 233 7.23 -14.58 -4.63
CA VAL A 233 8.42 -13.80 -4.28
C VAL A 233 8.56 -12.61 -5.21
N VAL A 234 9.12 -11.52 -4.71
CA VAL A 234 9.34 -10.31 -5.49
C VAL A 234 10.82 -10.13 -5.80
N TRP A 235 11.08 -9.59 -6.98
CA TRP A 235 12.37 -9.08 -7.39
C TRP A 235 12.14 -7.78 -8.17
N ALA A 236 12.95 -6.76 -7.90
CA ALA A 236 12.82 -5.46 -8.55
C ALA A 236 14.10 -5.11 -9.31
N TYR A 237 13.95 -4.44 -10.45
CA TYR A 237 15.05 -3.96 -11.27
C TYR A 237 14.88 -2.47 -11.58
N GLY A 238 15.98 -1.77 -11.88
CA GLY A 238 15.97 -0.33 -12.12
C GLY A 238 16.62 0.46 -11.00
N TYR A 239 15.98 1.53 -10.57
CA TYR A 239 16.46 2.44 -9.53
C TYR A 239 16.16 1.89 -8.13
N THR A 240 16.91 0.86 -7.73
CA THR A 240 16.82 0.20 -6.42
C THR A 240 18.19 -0.34 -6.00
N THR A 241 18.44 -0.42 -4.69
CA THR A 241 19.62 -1.11 -4.11
C THR A 241 19.45 -2.62 -3.99
N GLY A 242 18.29 -3.15 -4.39
CA GLY A 242 18.04 -4.59 -4.46
C GLY A 242 19.04 -5.35 -5.34
N PRO A 243 19.18 -6.67 -5.13
CA PRO A 243 20.15 -7.48 -5.86
C PRO A 243 19.84 -7.49 -7.36
N ALA A 244 20.85 -7.23 -8.19
CA ALA A 244 20.71 -7.35 -9.63
C ALA A 244 20.47 -8.80 -10.10
N GLY A 245 20.92 -9.80 -9.34
CA GLY A 245 20.75 -11.22 -9.69
C GLY A 245 19.57 -11.89 -8.98
N LEU A 246 19.12 -13.02 -9.51
CA LEU A 246 18.00 -13.80 -8.96
C LEU A 246 18.40 -15.01 -8.10
N LYS A 247 19.71 -15.19 -7.82
CA LYS A 247 20.25 -16.41 -7.22
C LYS A 247 19.61 -16.78 -5.87
N THR A 248 19.35 -15.80 -5.02
CA THR A 248 18.73 -15.98 -3.70
C THR A 248 17.22 -15.72 -3.71
N THR A 249 16.69 -15.17 -4.80
CA THR A 249 15.27 -14.81 -4.93
C THR A 249 14.39 -16.06 -4.81
N PHE A 250 14.69 -17.11 -5.56
CA PHE A 250 13.86 -18.32 -5.58
C PHE A 250 13.79 -19.06 -4.25
N THR A 251 14.78 -18.92 -3.37
CA THR A 251 14.77 -19.55 -2.03
C THR A 251 13.95 -18.77 -1.01
N ALA A 252 13.49 -17.57 -1.35
CA ALA A 252 12.78 -16.66 -0.45
C ALA A 252 11.27 -16.59 -0.72
N MET A 253 10.68 -17.64 -1.31
CA MET A 253 9.24 -17.74 -1.54
C MET A 253 8.45 -17.55 -0.25
N LYS A 254 7.39 -16.76 -0.31
CA LYS A 254 6.45 -16.50 0.77
C LYS A 254 5.22 -17.34 0.55
N ASP A 255 4.74 -18.00 1.59
CA ASP A 255 3.58 -18.90 1.56
C ASP A 255 2.30 -18.25 2.08
N ASN A 256 2.38 -16.98 2.48
CA ASN A 256 1.25 -16.19 2.94
C ASN A 256 1.35 -14.74 2.42
N PHE A 257 0.20 -14.09 2.32
CA PHE A 257 0.09 -12.74 1.78
C PHE A 257 0.83 -11.69 2.63
N VAL A 258 0.83 -11.81 3.96
CA VAL A 258 1.46 -10.83 4.84
C VAL A 258 2.97 -10.75 4.58
N ASP A 259 3.63 -11.91 4.53
CA ASP A 259 5.06 -11.97 4.24
C ASP A 259 5.38 -11.59 2.80
N PHE A 260 4.52 -11.94 1.84
CA PHE A 260 4.65 -11.50 0.46
C PHE A 260 4.56 -9.97 0.35
N LYS A 261 3.58 -9.35 1.00
CA LYS A 261 3.42 -7.89 1.02
C LYS A 261 4.64 -7.22 1.64
N ASN A 262 5.16 -7.75 2.75
CA ASN A 262 6.41 -7.25 3.35
C ASN A 262 7.59 -7.36 2.36
N ASP A 263 7.67 -8.44 1.59
CA ASP A 263 8.67 -8.63 0.53
C ASP A 263 8.49 -7.59 -0.62
N VAL A 264 7.25 -7.29 -1.01
CA VAL A 264 6.92 -6.22 -1.96
C VAL A 264 7.37 -4.87 -1.41
N ASP A 265 6.96 -4.49 -0.19
CA ASP A 265 7.25 -3.20 0.42
C ASP A 265 8.76 -2.95 0.57
N THR A 266 9.51 -3.99 0.92
CA THR A 266 10.97 -3.91 1.10
C THR A 266 11.73 -3.86 -0.22
N LYS A 267 11.29 -4.62 -1.24
CA LYS A 267 12.03 -4.74 -2.51
C LYS A 267 11.60 -3.75 -3.59
N MET A 268 10.34 -3.34 -3.62
CA MET A 268 9.81 -2.33 -4.56
C MET A 268 10.04 -0.91 -4.05
N LYS A 269 11.25 -0.61 -3.56
CA LYS A 269 11.62 0.72 -3.09
C LYS A 269 12.39 1.45 -4.17
N TYR A 270 11.79 2.52 -4.71
CA TYR A 270 12.49 3.44 -5.59
C TYR A 270 13.55 4.21 -4.80
N GLU A 271 14.75 4.29 -5.36
CA GLU A 271 15.85 5.04 -4.79
C GLU A 271 16.47 5.96 -5.85
N ALA A 272 16.68 7.22 -5.50
CA ALA A 272 17.27 8.21 -6.40
C ALA A 272 18.79 8.03 -6.54
N ILE A 273 19.23 6.84 -6.95
CA ILE A 273 20.62 6.48 -7.23
C ILE A 273 21.03 6.96 -8.63
N GLU A 274 22.33 7.22 -8.83
CA GLU A 274 22.83 7.78 -10.10
C GLU A 274 22.56 6.88 -11.31
N LYS A 275 22.66 5.56 -11.13
CA LYS A 275 22.50 4.57 -12.19
C LYS A 275 21.64 3.41 -11.72
N PRO A 276 20.67 2.94 -12.54
CA PRO A 276 19.88 1.77 -12.19
C PRO A 276 20.76 0.52 -12.11
N ASN A 277 20.39 -0.42 -11.24
CA ASN A 277 21.09 -1.70 -11.12
C ASN A 277 21.01 -2.51 -12.43
N LEU A 278 19.90 -2.37 -13.17
CA LEU A 278 19.63 -3.00 -14.45
C LEU A 278 18.75 -2.10 -15.34
N ASN A 279 18.98 -2.18 -16.65
CA ASN A 279 18.02 -1.68 -17.64
C ASN A 279 17.07 -2.82 -18.08
N ASN A 280 16.06 -2.50 -18.90
CA ASN A 280 15.09 -3.49 -19.39
C ASN A 280 15.73 -4.69 -20.09
N ALA A 281 16.75 -4.48 -20.92
CA ALA A 281 17.40 -5.56 -21.65
C ALA A 281 18.18 -6.48 -20.68
N ALA A 282 18.87 -5.89 -19.70
CA ALA A 282 19.59 -6.63 -18.68
C ALA A 282 18.62 -7.38 -17.74
N ALA A 283 17.46 -6.81 -17.43
CA ALA A 283 16.42 -7.48 -16.65
C ALA A 283 15.86 -8.72 -17.39
N ILE A 284 15.52 -8.58 -18.68
CA ILE A 284 15.08 -9.71 -19.51
C ILE A 284 16.17 -10.78 -19.61
N ASN A 285 17.43 -10.39 -19.81
CA ASN A 285 18.54 -11.35 -19.86
C ASN A 285 18.73 -12.07 -18.52
N ASN A 286 18.66 -11.36 -17.40
CA ASN A 286 18.74 -11.98 -16.07
C ASN A 286 17.60 -12.96 -15.82
N LEU A 287 16.37 -12.65 -16.25
CA LEU A 287 15.24 -13.57 -16.15
C LEU A 287 15.42 -14.79 -17.06
N ASN A 288 15.93 -14.59 -18.28
CA ASN A 288 16.19 -15.67 -19.24
C ASN A 288 17.26 -16.66 -18.74
N ASP A 289 18.30 -16.13 -18.09
CA ASP A 289 19.45 -16.87 -17.57
C ASP A 289 19.24 -17.33 -16.12
N ALA A 290 18.11 -16.97 -15.49
CA ALA A 290 17.81 -17.29 -14.11
C ALA A 290 17.83 -18.81 -13.87
N SER A 291 18.51 -19.24 -12.82
CA SER A 291 18.51 -20.64 -12.38
C SER A 291 17.79 -20.78 -11.04
N ASP A 292 16.69 -21.51 -11.08
CA ASP A 292 15.96 -22.00 -9.92
C ASP A 292 16.20 -23.50 -9.76
N ARG A 293 17.31 -23.84 -9.10
CA ARG A 293 17.75 -25.25 -8.96
C ARG A 293 16.74 -26.13 -8.24
N ASN A 294 15.98 -25.53 -7.32
CA ASN A 294 15.00 -26.23 -6.51
C ASN A 294 13.61 -26.21 -7.15
N LYS A 295 13.44 -25.50 -8.28
CA LYS A 295 12.17 -25.39 -9.03
C LYS A 295 11.05 -24.86 -8.13
N ASN A 296 11.40 -23.90 -7.28
CA ASN A 296 10.50 -23.25 -6.34
C ASN A 296 9.42 -22.41 -7.03
N ALA A 297 9.73 -21.84 -8.21
CA ALA A 297 8.79 -21.03 -8.99
C ALA A 297 8.42 -21.71 -10.32
N ASN A 298 7.13 -21.68 -10.64
CA ASN A 298 6.56 -22.22 -11.87
C ASN A 298 5.83 -21.16 -12.72
N CYS A 299 5.77 -19.93 -12.23
CA CYS A 299 5.13 -18.78 -12.85
C CYS A 299 6.05 -17.56 -12.78
N LEU A 300 6.12 -16.78 -13.86
CA LEU A 300 6.78 -15.47 -13.92
C LEU A 300 5.74 -14.41 -14.27
N VAL A 301 5.66 -13.35 -13.49
CA VAL A 301 4.88 -12.15 -13.78
C VAL A 301 5.84 -10.98 -13.92
N PHE A 302 6.04 -10.50 -15.14
CA PHE A 302 6.98 -9.42 -15.46
C PHE A 302 6.23 -8.13 -15.72
N PHE A 303 6.43 -7.14 -14.85
CA PHE A 303 5.83 -5.83 -14.96
C PHE A 303 6.78 -4.89 -15.70
N SER A 304 6.20 -4.04 -16.54
CA SER A 304 6.99 -3.05 -17.26
C SER A 304 6.20 -1.79 -17.63
N GLY A 305 6.78 -0.66 -17.27
CA GLY A 305 6.41 0.69 -17.71
C GLY A 305 7.03 1.09 -19.05
N MET A 306 7.62 0.16 -19.81
CA MET A 306 8.17 0.41 -21.15
C MET A 306 7.16 1.11 -22.04
N LYS A 307 7.63 2.12 -22.81
CA LYS A 307 6.82 2.80 -23.84
C LYS A 307 6.86 2.09 -25.19
N LYS A 308 7.89 1.26 -25.44
CA LYS A 308 8.08 0.50 -26.69
C LYS A 308 8.85 -0.78 -26.38
N ALA A 309 8.44 -1.90 -26.96
CA ALA A 309 9.13 -3.20 -26.81
C ALA A 309 9.65 -3.79 -28.12
N LYS A 310 9.51 -3.07 -29.24
CA LYS A 310 10.09 -3.48 -30.53
C LYS A 310 11.62 -3.46 -30.44
N GLY A 311 12.25 -4.56 -30.86
CA GLY A 311 13.70 -4.71 -30.86
C GLY A 311 14.31 -5.23 -29.56
N MET A 312 13.47 -5.53 -28.55
CA MET A 312 13.89 -6.22 -27.34
C MET A 312 13.99 -7.73 -27.58
N ASP A 313 14.88 -8.38 -26.84
CA ASP A 313 14.94 -9.83 -26.79
C ASP A 313 13.63 -10.43 -26.25
N LYS A 314 13.36 -11.67 -26.66
CA LYS A 314 12.25 -12.45 -26.11
C LYS A 314 12.52 -12.79 -24.65
N LEU A 315 11.51 -12.64 -23.81
CA LEU A 315 11.45 -13.20 -22.46
C LEU A 315 11.05 -14.68 -22.59
N ASP A 316 12.06 -15.53 -22.56
CA ASP A 316 11.98 -16.98 -22.76
C ASP A 316 12.81 -17.72 -21.69
N PRO A 317 12.44 -17.57 -20.41
CA PRO A 317 13.20 -18.17 -19.32
C PRO A 317 13.15 -19.69 -19.37
N GLY A 318 14.24 -20.35 -18.99
CA GLY A 318 14.36 -21.82 -19.04
C GLY A 318 15.02 -22.33 -20.33
N LYS A 319 15.22 -21.49 -21.35
CA LYS A 319 16.00 -21.86 -22.54
C LYS A 319 17.51 -21.87 -22.27
N LYS A 320 17.98 -20.92 -21.46
CA LYS A 320 19.39 -20.78 -21.05
C LYS A 320 19.58 -21.10 -19.57
N GLY A 321 18.68 -20.59 -18.72
CA GLY A 321 18.65 -20.88 -17.28
C GLY A 321 18.01 -22.23 -16.95
N ASN A 322 18.34 -22.79 -15.78
CA ASN A 322 17.66 -23.96 -15.23
C ASN A 322 16.49 -23.51 -14.35
N ASN A 323 15.37 -23.16 -14.96
CA ASN A 323 14.10 -22.83 -14.28
C ASN A 323 12.93 -23.51 -15.00
N GLU A 324 11.81 -23.68 -14.30
CA GLU A 324 10.61 -24.36 -14.81
C GLU A 324 9.39 -23.43 -14.84
N PHE A 325 9.57 -22.17 -15.27
CA PHE A 325 8.42 -21.32 -15.53
C PHE A 325 7.56 -21.96 -16.62
N LYS A 326 6.42 -22.52 -16.20
CA LYS A 326 5.36 -23.03 -17.05
C LYS A 326 4.54 -21.88 -17.64
N LYS A 327 4.58 -20.72 -16.99
CA LYS A 327 3.82 -19.54 -17.39
C LYS A 327 4.65 -18.28 -17.28
N VAL A 328 4.54 -17.44 -18.31
CA VAL A 328 5.13 -16.11 -18.33
C VAL A 328 4.04 -15.11 -18.67
N VAL A 329 3.66 -14.29 -17.69
CA VAL A 329 2.70 -13.20 -17.87
C VAL A 329 3.47 -11.89 -17.90
N VAL A 330 3.30 -11.12 -18.96
CA VAL A 330 3.93 -9.81 -19.11
C VAL A 330 2.86 -8.73 -19.00
N VAL A 331 3.04 -7.80 -18.07
CA VAL A 331 2.07 -6.76 -17.73
C VAL A 331 2.61 -5.40 -18.19
N SER A 332 1.93 -4.78 -19.16
CA SER A 332 2.24 -3.43 -19.61
C SER A 332 1.49 -2.39 -18.79
N ILE A 333 2.23 -1.55 -18.08
CA ILE A 333 1.67 -0.48 -17.24
C ILE A 333 1.59 0.85 -18.01
N SER A 334 2.41 1.01 -19.05
CA SER A 334 2.48 2.22 -19.89
C SER A 334 1.76 2.10 -21.23
N GLY A 335 1.07 0.99 -21.48
CA GLY A 335 0.32 0.77 -22.73
C GLY A 335 1.16 0.34 -23.94
N ALA A 336 2.40 -0.11 -23.73
CA ALA A 336 3.20 -0.68 -24.80
C ALA A 336 2.70 -2.07 -25.19
N ASP A 337 2.77 -2.38 -26.48
CA ASP A 337 2.51 -3.73 -26.95
C ASP A 337 3.68 -4.67 -26.59
N LEU A 338 3.54 -5.39 -25.47
CA LEU A 338 4.53 -6.34 -24.99
C LEU A 338 4.38 -7.74 -25.60
N ARG A 339 3.43 -7.95 -26.53
CA ARG A 339 3.33 -9.23 -27.28
C ARG A 339 4.58 -9.50 -28.11
N THR A 340 5.36 -8.47 -28.43
CA THR A 340 6.60 -8.61 -29.18
C THR A 340 7.71 -9.28 -28.37
N ILE A 341 7.62 -9.32 -27.03
CA ILE A 341 8.66 -9.93 -26.18
C ILE A 341 8.27 -11.29 -25.60
N ILE A 342 7.02 -11.75 -25.76
CA ILE A 342 6.59 -13.07 -25.28
C ILE A 342 6.86 -14.18 -26.30
N ASN A 343 6.93 -15.43 -25.84
CA ASN A 343 7.02 -16.64 -26.64
C ASN A 343 5.77 -17.54 -26.43
N PRO A 344 4.78 -17.50 -27.33
CA PRO A 344 3.61 -18.38 -27.26
C PRO A 344 3.98 -19.87 -27.44
N PRO A 345 3.22 -20.83 -26.88
CA PRO A 345 2.00 -20.63 -26.10
C PRO A 345 2.26 -20.23 -24.64
N ARG A 346 3.49 -20.38 -24.15
CA ARG A 346 3.88 -20.22 -22.74
C ARG A 346 3.73 -18.78 -22.19
N GLY A 347 3.78 -17.80 -23.08
CA GLY A 347 3.72 -16.38 -22.74
C GLY A 347 2.37 -15.74 -23.03
N ALA A 348 1.88 -14.92 -22.10
CA ALA A 348 0.72 -14.05 -22.28
C ALA A 348 1.11 -12.59 -22.00
N ALA A 349 0.46 -11.65 -22.68
CA ALA A 349 0.62 -10.22 -22.41
C ALA A 349 -0.72 -9.61 -22.00
N VAL A 350 -0.69 -8.76 -20.98
CA VAL A 350 -1.82 -7.99 -20.47
C VAL A 350 -1.42 -6.52 -20.45
N THR A 351 -2.32 -5.63 -20.86
CA THR A 351 -2.12 -4.19 -20.70
C THR A 351 -3.08 -3.71 -19.64
N VAL A 352 -2.58 -2.95 -18.66
CA VAL A 352 -3.39 -2.41 -17.57
C VAL A 352 -3.49 -0.89 -17.68
N SER A 353 -4.55 -0.33 -17.14
CA SER A 353 -4.68 1.13 -17.03
C SER A 353 -3.68 1.71 -16.01
N ARG A 354 -3.24 2.97 -16.20
CA ARG A 354 -2.29 3.62 -15.27
C ARG A 354 -2.80 3.76 -13.83
N LYS A 355 -4.12 3.81 -13.66
CA LYS A 355 -4.76 3.86 -12.33
C LYS A 355 -5.05 2.47 -11.79
N PHE A 356 -4.95 1.46 -12.64
CA PHE A 356 -5.39 0.06 -12.54
C PHE A 356 -6.69 -0.16 -11.75
N SER A 357 -7.60 -0.91 -12.34
CA SER A 357 -8.89 -1.26 -11.75
C SER A 357 -8.86 -2.68 -11.18
N GLU A 358 -9.87 -3.05 -10.39
CA GLU A 358 -10.11 -4.45 -10.01
C GLU A 358 -10.20 -5.37 -11.24
N GLU A 359 -10.73 -4.84 -12.33
CA GLU A 359 -10.78 -5.50 -13.63
C GLU A 359 -9.37 -5.75 -14.21
N ASP A 360 -8.44 -4.80 -14.05
CA ASP A 360 -7.04 -4.99 -14.45
C ASP A 360 -6.37 -6.11 -13.62
N VAL A 361 -6.61 -6.15 -12.30
CA VAL A 361 -6.13 -7.23 -11.41
C VAL A 361 -6.69 -8.58 -11.85
N ARG A 362 -8.01 -8.64 -12.08
CA ARG A 362 -8.72 -9.84 -12.55
C ARG A 362 -8.14 -10.36 -13.86
N ASN A 363 -7.90 -9.47 -14.83
CA ASN A 363 -7.35 -9.85 -16.14
C ASN A 363 -5.93 -10.42 -16.04
N VAL A 364 -5.08 -9.87 -15.16
CA VAL A 364 -3.75 -10.46 -14.91
C VAL A 364 -3.88 -11.81 -14.21
N MET A 365 -4.74 -11.92 -13.20
CA MET A 365 -4.98 -13.17 -12.47
C MET A 365 -5.51 -14.29 -13.38
N GLU A 366 -6.39 -13.98 -14.32
CA GLU A 366 -6.85 -14.97 -15.31
C GLU A 366 -5.70 -15.54 -16.15
N LYS A 367 -4.72 -14.71 -16.53
CA LYS A 367 -3.54 -15.19 -17.26
C LYS A 367 -2.58 -15.99 -16.39
N ILE A 368 -2.40 -15.59 -15.13
CA ILE A 368 -1.63 -16.37 -14.16
C ILE A 368 -2.28 -17.74 -13.95
N LEU A 369 -3.60 -17.78 -13.86
CA LEU A 369 -4.39 -18.97 -13.57
C LEU A 369 -4.89 -19.70 -14.83
N ASP A 370 -4.52 -19.32 -16.05
CA ASP A 370 -5.03 -20.02 -17.25
C ASP A 370 -4.57 -21.49 -17.28
N ALA A 371 -5.43 -22.44 -17.66
CA ALA A 371 -5.11 -23.87 -17.72
C ALA A 371 -4.60 -24.32 -19.09
N ASN A 372 -4.72 -23.47 -20.10
CA ASN A 372 -4.53 -23.85 -21.50
C ASN A 372 -3.09 -23.68 -22.01
N TYR A 373 -2.07 -23.69 -21.13
CA TYR A 373 -0.66 -23.47 -21.51
C TYR A 373 0.27 -24.51 -20.92
#